data_AF-A0A2V8RHL0-F1
#
_entry.id   AF-A0A2V8RHL0-F1
#
_cell.length_a   1.000
_cell.length_b   1.000
_cell.length_c   1.000
_cell.angle_alpha   90.00
_cell.angle_beta   90.00
_cell.angle_gamma   90.00
#
_symmetry.space_group_name_H-M   'P 1'
#
loop_
_entity.id
_entity.type
_entity.pdbx_description
1 polymer ?
#
loop_
_entity_poly.entity_id
_entity_poly.type
_entity_poly.pdbx_seq_one_letter_code
_entity_poly.pdbx_strand_id
1 'polypeptide(L)'
;MVVWKNKVGGHAGANFNSISQGELDLLVADIAKQDPVALKRLGGDPEMKKQQLESLKQILAFASEAQREGLTNEKPYKQELENISAEVIAVNYDRDINKDKGPMPPFGFIGEDRVKAYWGEGEQPPAGWWDNFKNKIGLGKEDRNIEFDKFIETKLTILGESNPKMKDHELTDEERQQARDFFAKINIYNDEYNEKLAKGEISKELQNRIELQTKLQQAQYLARMYSTKMADKLKVTDEDVNKYIADHPELGFEEKRAKAQGILDRAKAGEDFAALANEFSEDPGNKDSKGVQQGGFYPNNAKGKMVPEFEAAALALEPGQISPELVQTDYGFHIIKLEKKGDDPNTNQLTYDVRHILISTGVKDPESPFGGEKPIKMYVKQKLEKEREDETLKELVAKNNVTVPDDFNIPEISDEQVKEAMKKQGEDLDQIQTSPGGPDTGDDKGKPDATKDKTAPKKKGK
;
A
#
# COMPACT_ATOMS: atom_id res chain seq x y z
N MET A 1 -48.36 17.83 -20.18
CA MET A 1 -47.60 16.59 -19.93
C MET A 1 -46.18 16.82 -20.41
N VAL A 2 -45.17 16.36 -19.66
CA VAL A 2 -43.72 16.56 -19.88
C VAL A 2 -43.14 17.85 -19.30
N VAL A 3 -43.12 17.94 -17.97
CA VAL A 3 -42.00 18.36 -17.09
C VAL A 3 -42.32 17.60 -15.78
N TRP A 4 -41.34 17.19 -14.98
CA TRP A 4 -41.48 16.26 -13.81
C TRP A 4 -41.32 14.76 -14.11
N LYS A 5 -40.20 14.41 -14.73
CA LYS A 5 -39.49 13.14 -14.49
C LYS A 5 -38.01 13.45 -14.61
N ASN A 6 -37.38 13.81 -13.49
CA ASN A 6 -35.93 13.72 -13.21
C ASN A 6 -35.65 14.56 -11.96
N LYS A 7 -35.84 13.94 -10.79
CA LYS A 7 -35.18 14.21 -9.50
C LYS A 7 -35.97 13.57 -8.36
N VAL A 8 -36.21 12.26 -8.47
CA VAL A 8 -36.51 11.42 -7.31
C VAL A 8 -35.97 10.03 -7.65
N GLY A 9 -34.93 9.59 -6.95
CA GLY A 9 -34.52 8.19 -6.89
C GLY A 9 -33.80 7.60 -8.11
N GLY A 10 -32.80 8.29 -8.67
CA GLY A 10 -31.85 7.67 -9.59
C GLY A 10 -30.47 8.24 -9.36
N HIS A 11 -29.59 7.50 -8.69
CA HIS A 11 -28.15 7.74 -8.77
C HIS A 11 -27.75 7.57 -10.25
N ALA A 12 -27.73 8.67 -11.00
CA ALA A 12 -26.85 8.74 -12.16
C ALA A 12 -25.46 8.49 -11.58
N GLY A 13 -24.89 7.31 -11.86
CA GLY A 13 -23.58 6.93 -11.31
C GLY A 13 -22.59 8.07 -11.51
N ALA A 14 -21.76 8.34 -10.50
CA ALA A 14 -20.76 9.38 -10.58
C ALA A 14 -19.97 9.22 -11.89
N ASN A 15 -19.86 10.30 -12.65
CA ASN A 15 -19.04 10.31 -13.85
C ASN A 15 -17.58 10.50 -13.41
N PHE A 16 -16.76 9.47 -13.60
CA PHE A 16 -15.36 9.47 -13.16
C PHE A 16 -14.39 10.02 -14.19
N ASN A 17 -14.83 10.44 -15.39
CA ASN A 17 -13.92 10.89 -16.43
C ASN A 17 -13.57 12.39 -16.40
N SER A 18 -14.00 13.14 -15.39
CA SER A 18 -13.72 14.58 -15.35
C SER A 18 -13.73 15.16 -13.94
N ILE A 19 -12.96 16.24 -13.75
CA ILE A 19 -13.05 17.15 -12.61
C ILE A 19 -13.21 18.55 -13.19
N SER A 20 -14.22 19.28 -12.75
CA SER A 20 -14.45 20.67 -13.17
C SER A 20 -13.52 21.63 -12.43
N GLN A 21 -13.38 22.86 -12.95
CA GLN A 21 -12.60 23.90 -12.26
C GLN A 21 -13.12 24.16 -10.84
N GLY A 22 -14.45 24.21 -10.66
CA GLY A 22 -15.04 24.42 -9.33
C GLY A 22 -14.78 23.28 -8.36
N GLU A 23 -14.77 22.02 -8.83
CA GLU A 23 -14.36 20.87 -8.01
C GLU A 23 -12.88 20.95 -7.64
N LEU A 24 -12.02 21.37 -8.56
CA LEU A 24 -10.59 21.51 -8.32
C LEU A 24 -10.28 22.65 -7.33
N ASP A 25 -10.98 23.78 -7.44
CA ASP A 25 -10.89 24.89 -6.50
C ASP A 25 -11.36 24.47 -5.09
N LEU A 26 -12.41 23.64 -5.00
CA LEU A 26 -12.86 23.07 -3.73
C LEU A 26 -11.81 22.15 -3.11
N LEU A 27 -11.14 21.32 -3.92
CA LEU A 27 -10.05 20.45 -3.45
C LEU A 27 -8.89 21.28 -2.90
N VAL A 28 -8.46 22.30 -3.64
CA VAL A 28 -7.40 23.24 -3.23
C VAL A 28 -7.79 23.95 -1.92
N ALA A 29 -9.03 24.43 -1.81
CA ALA A 29 -9.52 25.09 -0.61
C ALA A 29 -9.63 24.15 0.60
N ASP A 30 -9.93 22.88 0.40
CA ASP A 30 -9.99 21.87 1.47
C ASP A 30 -8.57 21.54 1.98
N ILE A 31 -7.60 21.36 1.07
CA ILE A 31 -6.17 21.19 1.43
C ILE A 31 -5.66 22.44 2.15
N ALA A 32 -6.01 23.65 1.68
CA ALA A 32 -5.62 24.90 2.36
C ALA A 32 -6.09 24.98 3.81
N LYS A 33 -7.23 24.36 4.14
CA LYS A 33 -7.79 24.33 5.49
C LYS A 33 -7.20 23.21 6.35
N GLN A 34 -6.94 22.04 5.76
CA GLN A 34 -6.53 20.84 6.50
C GLN A 34 -5.01 20.69 6.61
N ASP A 35 -4.29 21.01 5.53
CA ASP A 35 -2.83 20.89 5.45
C ASP A 35 -2.22 22.05 4.62
N PRO A 36 -2.10 23.25 5.22
CA PRO A 36 -1.49 24.41 4.57
C PRO A 36 -0.03 24.17 4.17
N VAL A 37 0.66 23.25 4.85
CA VAL A 37 2.06 22.89 4.57
C VAL A 37 2.16 22.12 3.27
N ALA A 38 1.28 21.12 3.07
CA ALA A 38 1.19 20.39 1.82
C ALA A 38 0.84 21.34 0.67
N LEU A 39 -0.10 22.27 0.87
CA LEU A 39 -0.46 23.22 -0.17
C LEU A 39 0.70 24.16 -0.54
N LYS A 40 1.45 24.65 0.44
CA LYS A 40 2.64 25.47 0.21
C LYS A 40 3.72 24.71 -0.57
N ARG A 41 3.95 23.44 -0.25
CA ARG A 41 4.88 22.57 -0.99
C ARG A 41 4.43 22.38 -2.44
N LEU A 42 3.13 22.12 -2.64
CA LEU A 42 2.54 21.94 -3.97
C LEU A 42 2.66 23.21 -4.83
N GLY A 43 2.47 24.39 -4.23
CA GLY A 43 2.61 25.68 -4.93
C GLY A 43 4.06 26.03 -5.28
N GLY A 44 5.03 25.56 -4.49
CA GLY A 44 6.46 25.83 -4.69
C GLY A 44 7.18 24.86 -5.63
N ASP A 45 6.52 23.77 -6.03
CA ASP A 45 7.13 22.71 -6.84
C ASP A 45 6.24 22.38 -8.06
N PRO A 46 6.58 22.94 -9.25
CA PRO A 46 5.83 22.69 -10.49
C PRO A 46 5.80 21.22 -10.89
N GLU A 47 6.86 20.45 -10.58
CA GLU A 47 6.93 19.04 -10.93
C GLU A 47 6.01 18.22 -10.01
N MET A 48 5.98 18.53 -8.71
CA MET A 48 5.02 17.95 -7.78
C MET A 48 3.58 18.27 -8.19
N LYS A 49 3.28 19.51 -8.60
CA LYS A 49 1.96 19.89 -9.11
C LYS A 49 1.55 19.03 -10.31
N LYS A 50 2.46 18.88 -11.27
CA LYS A 50 2.26 18.03 -12.46
C LYS A 50 2.03 16.57 -12.05
N GLN A 51 2.82 16.02 -11.13
CA GLN A 51 2.67 14.65 -10.64
C GLN A 51 1.31 14.41 -9.96
N GLN A 52 0.84 15.34 -9.13
CA GLN A 52 -0.49 15.23 -8.49
C GLN A 52 -1.62 15.25 -9.52
N LEU A 53 -1.50 16.08 -10.55
CA LEU A 53 -2.46 16.17 -11.64
C LEU A 53 -2.50 14.89 -12.47
N GLU A 54 -1.34 14.34 -12.83
CA GLU A 54 -1.26 13.07 -13.56
C GLU A 54 -1.77 11.89 -12.71
N SER A 55 -1.48 11.86 -11.41
CA SER A 55 -2.03 10.88 -10.47
C SER A 55 -3.57 10.96 -10.41
N LEU A 56 -4.13 12.16 -10.35
CA LEU A 56 -5.58 12.36 -10.40
C LEU A 56 -6.17 11.88 -11.72
N LYS A 57 -5.56 12.23 -12.87
CA LYS A 57 -5.99 11.76 -14.20
C LYS A 57 -5.95 10.24 -14.29
N GLN A 58 -4.92 9.60 -13.74
CA GLN A 58 -4.79 8.14 -13.68
C GLN A 58 -5.92 7.50 -12.86
N ILE A 59 -6.19 8.00 -11.66
CA ILE A 59 -7.27 7.48 -10.80
C ILE A 59 -8.62 7.55 -11.54
N LEU A 60 -8.89 8.71 -12.16
CA LEU A 60 -10.11 8.94 -12.94
C LEU A 60 -10.22 8.02 -14.16
N ALA A 61 -9.11 7.79 -14.87
CA ALA A 61 -9.06 6.89 -16.02
C ALA A 61 -9.40 5.45 -15.62
N PHE A 62 -8.76 4.94 -14.55
CA PHE A 62 -9.01 3.59 -14.06
C PHE A 62 -10.43 3.44 -13.51
N ALA A 63 -10.95 4.43 -12.78
CA ALA A 63 -12.32 4.41 -12.27
C ALA A 63 -13.37 4.45 -13.39
N SER A 64 -13.14 5.29 -14.41
CA SER A 64 -13.99 5.37 -15.60
C SER A 64 -13.98 4.05 -16.37
N GLU A 65 -12.80 3.44 -16.53
CA GLU A 65 -12.69 2.14 -17.17
C GLU A 65 -13.40 1.03 -16.38
N ALA A 66 -13.24 1.02 -15.05
CA ALA A 66 -13.93 0.09 -14.16
C ALA A 66 -15.46 0.19 -14.30
N GLN A 67 -15.99 1.42 -14.34
CA GLN A 67 -17.41 1.67 -14.57
C GLN A 67 -17.85 1.19 -15.96
N ARG A 68 -17.04 1.45 -17.00
CA ARG A 68 -17.31 1.05 -18.39
C ARG A 68 -17.33 -0.48 -18.58
N GLU A 69 -16.45 -1.19 -17.88
CA GLU A 69 -16.38 -2.66 -17.85
C GLU A 69 -17.45 -3.29 -16.93
N GLY A 70 -18.29 -2.47 -16.29
CA GLY A 70 -19.45 -2.93 -15.50
C GLY A 70 -19.14 -3.29 -14.06
N LEU A 71 -17.95 -2.96 -13.53
CA LEU A 71 -17.56 -3.26 -12.15
C LEU A 71 -18.55 -2.67 -11.14
N THR A 72 -19.09 -1.48 -11.43
CA THR A 72 -20.07 -0.79 -10.58
C THR A 72 -21.44 -1.49 -10.51
N ASN A 73 -21.69 -2.48 -11.38
CA ASN A 73 -22.93 -3.25 -11.43
C ASN A 73 -22.80 -4.61 -10.71
N GLU A 74 -21.58 -5.05 -10.43
CA GLU A 74 -21.31 -6.25 -9.65
C GLU A 74 -21.64 -6.00 -8.17
N LYS A 75 -22.39 -6.93 -7.54
CA LYS A 75 -23.00 -6.74 -6.19
C LYS A 75 -22.04 -6.21 -5.11
N PRO A 76 -20.85 -6.81 -4.86
CA PRO A 76 -19.99 -6.34 -3.77
C PRO A 76 -19.46 -4.92 -4.00
N TYR A 77 -19.10 -4.59 -5.24
CA TYR A 77 -18.62 -3.25 -5.60
C TYR A 77 -19.72 -2.21 -5.54
N LYS A 78 -20.93 -2.53 -6.03
CA LYS A 78 -22.07 -1.64 -5.94
C LYS A 78 -22.38 -1.30 -4.47
N GLN A 79 -22.43 -2.31 -3.62
CA GLN A 79 -22.71 -2.13 -2.19
C GLN A 79 -21.61 -1.31 -1.51
N GLU A 80 -20.35 -1.53 -1.87
CA GLU A 80 -19.24 -0.76 -1.30
C GLU A 80 -19.23 0.69 -1.76
N LEU A 81 -19.60 0.99 -3.00
CA LEU A 81 -19.75 2.37 -3.47
C LEU A 81 -20.84 3.12 -2.67
N GLU A 82 -21.92 2.43 -2.32
CA GLU A 82 -22.98 2.96 -1.44
C GLU A 82 -22.45 3.17 -0.01
N ASN A 83 -21.68 2.21 0.53
CA ASN A 83 -21.03 2.32 1.84
C ASN A 83 -20.07 3.51 1.90
N ILE A 84 -19.20 3.68 0.90
CA ILE A 84 -18.27 4.81 0.77
C ILE A 84 -19.06 6.12 0.75
N SER A 85 -20.16 6.18 -0.01
CA SER A 85 -21.00 7.39 -0.05
C SER A 85 -21.57 7.73 1.34
N ALA A 86 -22.12 6.73 2.05
CA ALA A 86 -22.68 6.95 3.39
C ALA A 86 -21.61 7.38 4.40
N GLU A 87 -20.43 6.76 4.35
CA GLU A 87 -19.29 7.10 5.21
C GLU A 87 -18.79 8.53 4.96
N VAL A 88 -18.58 8.92 3.70
CA VAL A 88 -18.16 10.30 3.34
C VAL A 88 -19.18 11.33 3.81
N ILE A 89 -20.47 11.06 3.59
CA ILE A 89 -21.56 11.93 4.07
C ILE A 89 -21.46 12.09 5.59
N ALA A 90 -21.41 10.96 6.31
CA ALA A 90 -21.45 10.95 7.76
C ALA A 90 -20.24 11.67 8.37
N VAL A 91 -19.02 11.41 7.88
CA VAL A 91 -17.79 12.06 8.36
C VAL A 91 -17.80 13.57 8.10
N ASN A 92 -18.22 13.99 6.90
CA ASN A 92 -18.25 15.42 6.59
C ASN A 92 -19.34 16.17 7.33
N TYR A 93 -20.51 15.55 7.49
CA TYR A 93 -21.60 16.14 8.25
C TYR A 93 -21.23 16.25 9.73
N ASP A 94 -20.65 15.21 10.34
CA ASP A 94 -20.11 15.24 11.71
C ASP A 94 -19.15 16.41 11.89
N ARG A 95 -18.17 16.52 10.99
CA ARG A 95 -17.18 17.60 11.02
C ARG A 95 -17.82 18.98 10.90
N ASP A 96 -18.83 19.15 10.05
CA ASP A 96 -19.48 20.47 9.88
C ASP A 96 -20.33 20.87 11.09
N ILE A 97 -21.11 19.94 11.65
CA ILE A 97 -21.98 20.24 12.81
C ILE A 97 -21.21 20.37 14.12
N ASN A 98 -20.00 19.82 14.19
CA ASN A 98 -19.15 19.83 15.38
C ASN A 98 -17.88 20.68 15.23
N LYS A 99 -17.73 21.46 14.14
CA LYS A 99 -16.54 22.29 13.86
C LYS A 99 -16.12 23.25 14.98
N ASP A 100 -17.08 23.67 15.81
CA ASP A 100 -16.86 24.60 16.91
C ASP A 100 -16.66 23.90 18.28
N LYS A 101 -16.70 22.57 18.32
CA LYS A 101 -16.64 21.77 19.57
C LYS A 101 -15.25 21.25 19.92
N GLY A 102 -14.21 21.64 19.18
CA GLY A 102 -12.84 21.16 19.36
C GLY A 102 -12.56 19.85 18.62
N PRO A 103 -11.29 19.37 18.65
CA PRO A 103 -10.86 18.20 17.92
C PRO A 103 -11.40 16.92 18.57
N MET A 104 -12.11 16.12 17.80
CA MET A 104 -12.50 14.76 18.18
C MET A 104 -12.29 13.83 16.99
N PRO A 105 -11.99 12.54 17.22
CA PRO A 105 -12.06 11.53 16.18
C PRO A 105 -13.45 11.54 15.50
N PRO A 106 -13.54 11.10 14.23
CA PRO A 106 -14.83 10.94 13.57
C PRO A 106 -15.81 10.17 14.46
N PHE A 107 -17.03 10.68 14.56
CA PHE A 107 -18.11 10.13 15.38
C PHE A 107 -17.93 10.22 16.89
N GLY A 108 -16.89 10.89 17.39
CA GLY A 108 -16.60 11.02 18.82
C GLY A 108 -17.70 11.73 19.62
N PHE A 109 -18.54 12.54 18.97
CA PHE A 109 -19.68 13.22 19.60
C PHE A 109 -20.97 12.40 19.62
N ILE A 110 -20.96 11.16 19.09
CA ILE A 110 -22.08 10.22 19.22
C ILE A 110 -21.89 9.40 20.50
N GLY A 111 -22.76 9.62 21.49
CA GLY A 111 -22.82 8.84 22.72
C GLY A 111 -23.41 7.44 22.53
N GLU A 112 -23.12 6.54 23.48
CA GLU A 112 -23.64 5.17 23.48
C GLU A 112 -25.17 5.08 23.45
N ASP A 113 -25.85 6.05 24.05
CA ASP A 113 -27.31 6.15 24.08
C ASP A 113 -27.90 6.27 22.67
N ARG A 114 -27.28 7.08 21.82
CA ARG A 114 -27.70 7.24 20.41
C ARG A 114 -27.44 5.98 19.60
N VAL A 115 -26.34 5.28 19.88
CA VAL A 115 -26.03 3.98 19.26
C VAL A 115 -27.05 2.93 19.70
N LYS A 116 -27.37 2.83 21.00
CA LYS A 116 -28.40 1.91 21.52
C LYS A 116 -29.77 2.21 20.91
N ALA A 117 -30.17 3.48 20.85
CA ALA A 117 -31.42 3.89 20.20
C ALA A 117 -31.46 3.51 18.71
N TYR A 118 -30.32 3.63 18.00
CA TYR A 118 -30.17 3.13 16.63
C TYR A 118 -30.37 1.60 16.54
N TRP A 119 -30.08 0.83 17.56
CA TRP A 119 -30.33 -0.61 17.53
C TRP A 119 -31.72 -1.04 18.01
N GLY A 120 -32.59 -0.08 18.37
CA GLY A 120 -33.89 -0.42 18.96
C GLY A 120 -33.81 -0.70 20.47
N GLU A 121 -32.66 -0.44 21.09
CA GLU A 121 -32.39 -0.67 22.50
C GLU A 121 -32.64 0.62 23.30
N GLY A 122 -33.37 0.56 24.43
CA GLY A 122 -33.68 1.73 25.28
C GLY A 122 -34.92 2.55 24.86
N GLU A 123 -35.07 3.77 25.40
CA GLU A 123 -36.17 4.68 25.06
C GLU A 123 -36.03 5.19 23.61
N GLN A 124 -37.05 4.94 22.78
CA GLN A 124 -37.07 5.35 21.38
C GLN A 124 -37.51 6.81 21.24
N PRO A 125 -36.78 7.66 20.48
CA PRO A 125 -37.29 8.98 20.13
C PRO A 125 -38.55 8.86 19.24
N PRO A 126 -39.44 9.85 19.25
CA PRO A 126 -40.64 9.84 18.41
C PRO A 126 -40.26 9.77 16.92
N ALA A 127 -40.93 8.90 16.17
CA ALA A 127 -40.62 8.61 14.77
C ALA A 127 -40.66 9.87 13.90
N GLY A 128 -39.56 10.14 13.18
CA GLY A 128 -39.41 11.30 12.32
C GLY A 128 -40.27 11.24 11.06
N TRP A 129 -40.38 12.37 10.36
CA TRP A 129 -41.12 12.43 9.08
C TRP A 129 -40.55 11.48 8.03
N TRP A 130 -39.21 11.35 7.96
CA TRP A 130 -38.54 10.43 7.04
C TRP A 130 -38.74 8.95 7.38
N ASP A 131 -38.78 8.58 8.66
CA ASP A 131 -39.12 7.22 9.09
C ASP A 131 -40.53 6.84 8.63
N ASN A 132 -41.49 7.75 8.82
CA ASN A 132 -42.87 7.56 8.37
C ASN A 132 -42.99 7.50 6.85
N PHE A 133 -42.23 8.32 6.12
CA PHE A 133 -42.19 8.30 4.66
C PHE A 133 -41.61 6.99 4.12
N LYS A 134 -40.44 6.56 4.64
CA LYS A 134 -39.77 5.29 4.30
C LYS A 134 -40.71 4.10 4.55
N ASN A 135 -41.32 4.01 5.73
CA ASN A 135 -42.32 2.97 6.08
C ASN A 135 -43.50 2.94 5.09
N LYS A 136 -43.97 4.10 4.63
CA LYS A 136 -45.13 4.22 3.74
C LYS A 136 -44.86 3.76 2.29
N ILE A 137 -43.62 3.83 1.82
CA ILE A 137 -43.24 3.43 0.45
C ILE A 137 -42.61 2.04 0.38
N GLY A 138 -42.72 1.25 1.44
CA GLY A 138 -42.12 -0.10 1.50
C GLY A 138 -40.59 -0.08 1.63
N LEU A 139 -40.01 1.07 1.97
CA LEU A 139 -38.59 1.26 2.32
C LEU A 139 -38.42 1.49 3.83
N GLY A 140 -39.42 1.09 4.63
CA GLY A 140 -39.33 1.13 6.09
C GLY A 140 -38.12 0.34 6.57
N LYS A 141 -37.56 0.71 7.73
CA LYS A 141 -36.29 0.15 8.26
C LYS A 141 -36.19 -1.32 7.86
N GLU A 142 -35.32 -1.65 6.91
CA GLU A 142 -34.87 -3.02 6.80
C GLU A 142 -34.37 -3.38 8.22
N ASP A 143 -34.45 -4.66 8.58
CA ASP A 143 -33.85 -5.07 9.84
C ASP A 143 -32.40 -4.57 9.84
N ARG A 144 -32.08 -3.62 10.73
CA ARG A 144 -30.75 -2.97 10.78
C ARG A 144 -29.65 -4.00 10.95
N ASN A 145 -29.99 -5.17 11.51
CA ASN A 145 -29.08 -6.32 11.59
C ASN A 145 -28.83 -6.94 10.21
N ILE A 146 -29.83 -7.03 9.33
CA ILE A 146 -29.66 -7.48 7.94
C ILE A 146 -28.78 -6.49 7.16
N GLU A 147 -28.98 -5.18 7.31
CA GLU A 147 -28.14 -4.17 6.65
C GLU A 147 -26.69 -4.25 7.16
N PHE A 148 -26.50 -4.45 8.46
CA PHE A 148 -25.19 -4.65 9.06
C PHE A 148 -24.51 -5.94 8.58
N ASP A 149 -25.24 -7.06 8.53
CA ASP A 149 -24.68 -8.31 8.02
C ASP A 149 -24.28 -8.17 6.55
N LYS A 150 -25.08 -7.49 5.71
CA LYS A 150 -24.71 -7.15 4.32
C LYS A 150 -23.45 -6.27 4.26
N PHE A 151 -23.34 -5.28 5.15
CA PHE A 151 -22.18 -4.39 5.24
C PHE A 151 -20.90 -5.20 5.56
N ILE A 152 -20.95 -6.05 6.58
CA ILE A 152 -19.84 -6.93 6.97
C ILE A 152 -19.47 -7.91 5.85
N GLU A 153 -20.45 -8.59 5.26
CA GLU A 153 -20.23 -9.53 4.15
C GLU A 153 -19.52 -8.84 2.99
N THR A 154 -19.94 -7.61 2.66
CA THR A 154 -19.32 -6.81 1.59
C THR A 154 -17.87 -6.47 1.91
N LYS A 155 -17.59 -5.98 3.13
CA LYS A 155 -16.22 -5.62 3.56
C LYS A 155 -15.30 -6.84 3.57
N LEU A 156 -15.77 -7.98 4.08
CA LEU A 156 -15.00 -9.23 4.10
C LEU A 156 -14.74 -9.77 2.69
N THR A 157 -15.73 -9.72 1.80
CA THR A 157 -15.56 -10.14 0.39
C THR A 157 -14.46 -9.34 -0.29
N ILE A 158 -14.49 -8.02 -0.18
CA ILE A 158 -13.49 -7.12 -0.80
C ILE A 158 -12.11 -7.30 -0.16
N LEU A 159 -12.06 -7.49 1.16
CA LEU A 159 -10.81 -7.74 1.88
C LEU A 159 -10.18 -9.07 1.44
N GLY A 160 -10.99 -10.12 1.27
CA GLY A 160 -10.54 -11.43 0.79
C GLY A 160 -10.05 -11.40 -0.66
N GLU A 161 -10.67 -10.59 -1.53
CA GLU A 161 -10.20 -10.39 -2.92
C GLU A 161 -8.81 -9.73 -2.98
N SER A 162 -8.54 -8.78 -2.09
CA SER A 162 -7.30 -8.01 -2.10
C SER A 162 -6.18 -8.62 -1.24
N ASN A 163 -6.52 -9.48 -0.29
CA ASN A 163 -5.57 -10.14 0.59
C ASN A 163 -5.96 -11.62 0.81
N PRO A 164 -5.28 -12.58 0.14
CA PRO A 164 -5.59 -14.00 0.26
C PRO A 164 -5.52 -14.53 1.70
N LYS A 165 -4.74 -13.91 2.59
CA LYS A 165 -4.66 -14.29 4.01
C LYS A 165 -5.91 -13.95 4.81
N MET A 166 -6.74 -13.03 4.32
CA MET A 166 -7.97 -12.59 4.98
C MET A 166 -9.22 -13.26 4.41
N LYS A 167 -9.09 -14.11 3.38
CA LYS A 167 -10.22 -14.73 2.68
C LYS A 167 -11.10 -15.58 3.60
N ASP A 168 -10.49 -16.24 4.59
CA ASP A 168 -11.15 -17.10 5.56
C ASP A 168 -11.13 -16.50 6.98
N HIS A 169 -10.91 -15.18 7.11
CA HIS A 169 -10.91 -14.51 8.41
C HIS A 169 -12.33 -14.41 8.95
N GLU A 170 -12.56 -14.99 10.14
CA GLU A 170 -13.78 -14.80 10.91
C GLU A 170 -13.59 -13.64 11.89
N LEU A 171 -14.54 -12.70 11.91
CA LEU A 171 -14.53 -11.61 12.89
C LEU A 171 -14.74 -12.15 14.29
N THR A 172 -13.88 -11.74 15.22
CA THR A 172 -14.10 -11.91 16.65
C THR A 172 -15.33 -11.13 17.12
N ASP A 173 -15.89 -11.49 18.28
CA ASP A 173 -17.02 -10.77 18.86
C ASP A 173 -16.70 -9.28 19.11
N GLU A 174 -15.46 -8.98 19.50
CA GLU A 174 -14.98 -7.61 19.69
C GLU A 174 -14.93 -6.83 18.37
N GLU A 175 -14.35 -7.39 17.32
CA GLU A 175 -14.31 -6.76 15.99
C GLU A 175 -15.72 -6.56 15.43
N ARG A 176 -16.61 -7.54 15.61
CA ARG A 176 -18.02 -7.43 15.18
C ARG A 176 -18.74 -6.34 15.95
N GLN A 177 -18.51 -6.21 17.26
CA GLN A 177 -19.10 -5.16 18.08
C GLN A 177 -18.58 -3.77 17.68
N GLN A 178 -17.28 -3.63 17.42
CA GLN A 178 -16.68 -2.38 16.93
C GLN A 178 -17.25 -2.00 15.57
N ALA A 179 -17.37 -2.95 14.64
CA ALA A 179 -17.97 -2.70 13.34
C ALA A 179 -19.45 -2.34 13.45
N ARG A 180 -20.19 -2.93 14.41
CA ARG A 180 -21.59 -2.61 14.69
C ARG A 180 -21.76 -1.19 15.22
N ASP A 181 -20.89 -0.76 16.14
CA ASP A 181 -20.85 0.62 16.63
C ASP A 181 -20.53 1.62 15.50
N PHE A 182 -19.50 1.34 14.72
CA PHE A 182 -19.09 2.16 13.58
C PHE A 182 -20.21 2.27 12.53
N PHE A 183 -20.83 1.15 12.16
CA PHE A 183 -21.97 1.10 11.24
C PHE A 183 -23.14 1.94 11.73
N ALA A 184 -23.49 1.84 13.02
CA ALA A 184 -24.55 2.66 13.59
C ALA A 184 -24.21 4.15 13.52
N LYS A 185 -22.99 4.55 13.87
CA LYS A 185 -22.53 5.94 13.83
C LYS A 185 -22.55 6.55 12.43
N ILE A 186 -22.11 5.79 11.42
CA ILE A 186 -22.25 6.20 10.00
C ILE A 186 -23.71 6.46 9.67
N ASN A 187 -24.59 5.49 9.95
CA ASN A 187 -25.99 5.59 9.54
C ASN A 187 -26.76 6.68 10.28
N ILE A 188 -26.47 6.92 11.57
CA ILE A 188 -27.06 8.01 12.35
C ILE A 188 -26.81 9.36 11.66
N TYR A 189 -25.54 9.68 11.35
CA TYR A 189 -25.23 10.96 10.72
C TYR A 189 -25.60 11.03 9.24
N ASN A 190 -25.55 9.91 8.52
CA ASN A 190 -26.05 9.84 7.15
C ASN A 190 -27.57 10.13 7.10
N ASP A 191 -28.36 9.53 7.99
CA ASP A 191 -29.81 9.78 8.07
C ASP A 191 -30.10 11.24 8.47
N GLU A 192 -29.39 11.79 9.46
CA GLU A 192 -29.55 13.20 9.87
C GLU A 192 -29.19 14.18 8.76
N TYR A 193 -28.09 13.93 8.05
CA TYR A 193 -27.71 14.73 6.88
C TYR A 193 -28.80 14.71 5.82
N ASN A 194 -29.31 13.53 5.47
CA ASN A 194 -30.35 13.37 4.44
C ASN A 194 -31.67 14.05 4.86
N GLU A 195 -32.03 13.97 6.14
CA GLU A 195 -33.18 14.68 6.68
C GLU A 195 -33.05 16.20 6.54
N LYS A 196 -31.91 16.76 6.95
CA LYS A 196 -31.63 18.19 6.82
C LYS A 196 -31.53 18.63 5.38
N LEU A 197 -30.95 17.80 4.51
CA LEU A 197 -30.84 18.08 3.08
C LEU A 197 -32.22 18.22 2.46
N ALA A 198 -33.15 17.33 2.81
CA ALA A 198 -34.53 17.38 2.35
C ALA A 198 -35.29 18.63 2.81
N LYS A 199 -34.95 19.14 3.99
CA LYS A 199 -35.50 20.38 4.55
C LYS A 199 -34.83 21.64 3.99
N GLY A 200 -33.77 21.50 3.18
CA GLY A 200 -33.00 22.62 2.66
C GLY A 200 -32.05 23.26 3.70
N GLU A 201 -31.75 22.55 4.78
CA GLU A 201 -30.93 23.03 5.91
C GLU A 201 -29.43 22.77 5.72
N ILE A 202 -29.04 22.02 4.67
CA ILE A 202 -27.64 21.76 4.34
C ILE A 202 -27.15 22.83 3.34
N SER A 203 -26.03 23.48 3.67
CA SER A 203 -25.42 24.50 2.79
C SER A 203 -24.98 23.91 1.45
N LYS A 204 -24.98 24.72 0.39
CA LYS A 204 -24.48 24.29 -0.93
C LYS A 204 -22.99 23.99 -0.92
N GLU A 205 -22.20 24.70 -0.11
CA GLU A 205 -20.77 24.41 0.05
C GLU A 205 -20.56 23.01 0.62
N LEU A 206 -21.30 22.61 1.66
CA LEU A 206 -21.20 21.27 2.24
C LEU A 206 -21.66 20.19 1.26
N GLN A 207 -22.75 20.41 0.53
CA GLN A 207 -23.21 19.50 -0.53
C GLN A 207 -22.12 19.26 -1.57
N ASN A 208 -21.57 20.33 -2.16
CA ASN A 208 -20.56 20.21 -3.21
C ASN A 208 -19.28 19.54 -2.71
N ARG A 209 -18.87 19.82 -1.46
CA ARG A 209 -17.69 19.18 -0.85
C ARG A 209 -17.91 17.67 -0.67
N ILE A 210 -19.07 17.28 -0.14
CA ILE A 210 -19.44 15.87 0.02
C ILE A 210 -19.48 15.18 -1.33
N GLU A 211 -20.17 15.76 -2.33
CA GLU A 211 -20.26 15.20 -3.68
C GLU A 211 -18.87 14.96 -4.30
N LEU A 212 -17.97 15.93 -4.19
CA LEU A 212 -16.59 15.81 -4.67
C LEU A 212 -15.81 14.72 -3.92
N GLN A 213 -15.85 14.72 -2.58
CA GLN A 213 -15.11 13.73 -1.79
C GLN A 213 -15.66 12.31 -2.02
N THR A 214 -16.98 12.14 -2.16
CA THR A 214 -17.60 10.86 -2.52
C THR A 214 -17.09 10.39 -3.88
N LYS A 215 -17.12 11.28 -4.89
CA LYS A 215 -16.61 10.97 -6.23
C LYS A 215 -15.13 10.55 -6.20
N LEU A 216 -14.28 11.28 -5.48
CA LEU A 216 -12.85 10.97 -5.39
C LEU A 216 -12.58 9.64 -4.66
N GLN A 217 -13.25 9.38 -3.54
CA GLN A 217 -13.07 8.11 -2.81
C GLN A 217 -13.62 6.91 -3.60
N GLN A 218 -14.77 7.06 -4.26
CA GLN A 218 -15.30 6.02 -5.16
C GLN A 218 -14.35 5.78 -6.34
N ALA A 219 -13.77 6.84 -6.92
CA ALA A 219 -12.79 6.71 -7.99
C ALA A 219 -11.52 5.98 -7.52
N GLN A 220 -10.98 6.32 -6.35
CA GLN A 220 -9.83 5.65 -5.76
C GLN A 220 -10.11 4.17 -5.50
N TYR A 221 -11.29 3.85 -4.95
CA TYR A 221 -11.72 2.47 -4.72
C TYR A 221 -11.81 1.69 -6.04
N LEU A 222 -12.53 2.21 -7.04
CA LEU A 222 -12.67 1.56 -8.34
C LEU A 222 -11.33 1.40 -9.05
N ALA A 223 -10.47 2.43 -8.99
CA ALA A 223 -9.15 2.37 -9.58
C ALA A 223 -8.32 1.24 -8.98
N ARG A 224 -8.31 1.11 -7.65
CA ARG A 224 -7.65 0.00 -6.95
C ARG A 224 -8.19 -1.36 -7.39
N MET A 225 -9.52 -1.54 -7.36
CA MET A 225 -10.13 -2.83 -7.70
C MET A 225 -9.86 -3.21 -9.16
N TYR A 226 -9.91 -2.23 -10.06
CA TYR A 226 -9.61 -2.46 -11.47
C TYR A 226 -8.13 -2.77 -11.71
N SER A 227 -7.20 -2.04 -11.06
CA SER A 227 -5.77 -2.36 -11.11
C SER A 227 -5.47 -3.79 -10.68
N THR A 228 -6.11 -4.29 -9.62
CA THR A 228 -5.98 -5.69 -9.20
C THR A 228 -6.50 -6.66 -10.26
N LYS A 229 -7.66 -6.39 -10.89
CA LYS A 229 -8.18 -7.21 -12.01
C LYS A 229 -7.27 -7.16 -13.24
N MET A 230 -6.54 -6.07 -13.46
CA MET A 230 -5.60 -5.92 -14.57
C MET A 230 -4.24 -6.58 -14.33
N ALA A 231 -3.79 -6.70 -13.08
CA ALA A 231 -2.47 -7.21 -12.74
C ALA A 231 -2.16 -8.56 -13.43
N ASP A 232 -3.13 -9.47 -13.52
CA ASP A 232 -2.96 -10.74 -14.22
C ASP A 232 -2.74 -10.60 -15.73
N LYS A 233 -3.34 -9.58 -16.36
CA LYS A 233 -3.19 -9.29 -17.79
C LYS A 233 -1.84 -8.65 -18.12
N LEU A 234 -1.22 -7.99 -17.13
CA LEU A 234 0.05 -7.29 -17.29
C LEU A 234 1.27 -8.20 -17.05
N LYS A 235 1.05 -9.38 -16.46
CA LYS A 235 2.12 -10.36 -16.17
C LYS A 235 2.95 -10.67 -17.41
N VAL A 236 4.25 -10.52 -17.26
CA VAL A 236 5.24 -10.88 -18.27
C VAL A 236 5.62 -12.35 -18.12
N THR A 237 5.58 -13.08 -19.23
CA THR A 237 5.91 -14.51 -19.27
C THR A 237 7.41 -14.73 -19.46
N ASP A 238 7.90 -15.92 -19.13
CA ASP A 238 9.31 -16.27 -19.42
C ASP A 238 9.60 -16.27 -20.92
N GLU A 239 8.59 -16.54 -21.76
CA GLU A 239 8.72 -16.44 -23.22
C GLU A 239 8.97 -14.99 -23.66
N ASP A 240 8.21 -14.03 -23.11
CA ASP A 240 8.42 -12.59 -23.36
C ASP A 240 9.83 -12.16 -22.94
N VAL A 241 10.28 -12.60 -21.77
CA VAL A 241 11.62 -12.31 -21.24
C VAL A 241 12.70 -12.88 -22.15
N ASN A 242 12.60 -14.16 -22.51
CA ASN A 242 13.61 -14.81 -23.34
C ASN A 242 13.66 -14.21 -24.75
N LYS A 243 12.50 -13.86 -25.32
CA LYS A 243 12.42 -13.15 -26.60
C LYS A 243 13.11 -11.79 -26.51
N TYR A 244 12.80 -11.01 -25.48
CA TYR A 244 13.44 -9.71 -25.26
C TYR A 244 14.97 -9.84 -25.16
N ILE A 245 15.47 -10.79 -24.36
CA ILE A 245 16.92 -11.03 -24.24
C ILE A 245 17.54 -11.42 -25.60
N ALA A 246 16.86 -12.24 -26.40
CA ALA A 246 17.35 -12.62 -27.73
C ALA A 246 17.42 -11.43 -28.70
N ASP A 247 16.48 -10.49 -28.60
CA ASP A 247 16.42 -9.28 -29.43
C ASP A 247 17.38 -8.17 -28.95
N HIS A 248 17.96 -8.31 -27.75
CA HIS A 248 18.85 -7.32 -27.11
C HIS A 248 20.24 -7.93 -26.84
N PRO A 249 21.09 -8.10 -27.88
CA PRO A 249 22.38 -8.77 -27.76
C PRO A 249 23.35 -8.09 -26.78
N GLU A 250 23.16 -6.82 -26.47
CA GLU A 250 23.89 -6.10 -25.41
C GLU A 250 23.62 -6.65 -24.00
N LEU A 251 22.51 -7.37 -23.83
CA LEU A 251 22.20 -8.14 -22.62
C LEU A 251 22.78 -9.57 -22.68
N GLY A 252 23.33 -9.98 -23.83
CA GLY A 252 23.97 -11.28 -24.00
C GLY A 252 25.15 -11.48 -23.05
N PHE A 253 25.36 -12.73 -22.63
CA PHE A 253 26.41 -13.10 -21.67
C PHE A 253 27.47 -14.03 -22.26
N GLU A 254 27.58 -14.12 -23.60
CA GLU A 254 28.55 -14.99 -24.26
C GLU A 254 30.00 -14.62 -23.94
N GLU A 255 30.34 -13.33 -23.90
CA GLU A 255 31.67 -12.88 -23.47
C GLU A 255 31.95 -13.24 -22.01
N LYS A 256 30.93 -13.10 -21.15
CA LYS A 256 31.01 -13.48 -19.72
C LYS A 256 31.19 -14.98 -19.56
N ARG A 257 30.52 -15.79 -20.39
CA ARG A 257 30.68 -17.25 -20.44
C ARG A 257 32.09 -17.63 -20.87
N ALA A 258 32.62 -17.00 -21.92
CA ALA A 258 33.99 -17.25 -22.38
C ALA A 258 35.03 -16.88 -21.31
N LYS A 259 34.85 -15.74 -20.63
CA LYS A 259 35.67 -15.33 -19.47
C LYS A 259 35.62 -16.37 -18.35
N ALA A 260 34.42 -16.79 -17.95
CA ALA A 260 34.23 -17.80 -16.91
C ALA A 260 34.89 -19.14 -17.31
N GLN A 261 34.75 -19.56 -18.56
CA GLN A 261 35.35 -20.81 -19.05
C GLN A 261 36.88 -20.76 -18.97
N GLY A 262 37.50 -19.64 -19.37
CA GLY A 262 38.95 -19.45 -19.25
C GLY A 262 39.45 -19.53 -17.80
N ILE A 263 38.67 -19.02 -16.84
CA ILE A 263 39.01 -19.11 -15.41
C ILE A 263 38.84 -20.54 -14.90
N LEU A 264 37.80 -21.27 -15.35
CA LEU A 264 37.60 -22.67 -15.01
C LEU A 264 38.78 -23.54 -15.47
N ASP A 265 39.26 -23.30 -16.70
CA ASP A 265 40.38 -24.03 -17.28
C ASP A 265 41.68 -23.77 -16.50
N ARG A 266 41.93 -22.52 -16.10
CA ARG A 266 43.05 -22.14 -15.22
C ARG A 266 42.97 -22.82 -13.85
N ALA A 267 41.80 -22.81 -13.23
CA ALA A 267 41.59 -23.47 -11.93
C ALA A 267 41.84 -24.98 -12.02
N LYS A 268 41.38 -25.63 -13.10
CA LYS A 268 41.63 -27.07 -13.36
C LYS A 268 43.09 -27.37 -13.69
N ALA A 269 43.82 -26.42 -14.27
CA ALA A 269 45.26 -26.54 -14.51
C ALA A 269 46.11 -26.45 -13.22
N GLY A 270 45.49 -26.18 -12.07
CA GLY A 270 46.13 -26.19 -10.76
C GLY A 270 46.56 -24.81 -10.25
N GLU A 271 46.09 -23.72 -10.87
CA GLU A 271 46.28 -22.38 -10.33
C GLU A 271 45.52 -22.21 -8.99
N ASP A 272 46.05 -21.38 -8.09
CA ASP A 272 45.46 -21.18 -6.76
C ASP A 272 44.04 -20.60 -6.87
N PHE A 273 43.06 -21.38 -6.40
CA PHE A 273 41.65 -21.03 -6.52
C PHE A 273 41.30 -19.75 -5.76
N ALA A 274 41.90 -19.55 -4.57
CA ALA A 274 41.61 -18.38 -3.76
C ALA A 274 42.14 -17.10 -4.42
N ALA A 275 43.31 -17.16 -5.06
CA ALA A 275 43.85 -16.07 -5.86
C ALA A 275 42.95 -15.75 -7.07
N LEU A 276 42.53 -16.78 -7.82
CA LEU A 276 41.59 -16.60 -8.93
C LEU A 276 40.26 -15.99 -8.48
N ALA A 277 39.72 -16.44 -7.35
CA ALA A 277 38.49 -15.87 -6.79
C ALA A 277 38.68 -14.39 -6.40
N ASN A 278 39.79 -14.05 -5.77
CA ASN A 278 40.11 -12.68 -5.37
C ASN A 278 40.31 -11.74 -6.57
N GLU A 279 40.81 -12.26 -7.69
CA GLU A 279 41.05 -11.49 -8.91
C GLU A 279 39.78 -11.33 -9.76
N PHE A 280 39.01 -12.42 -9.93
CA PHE A 280 37.96 -12.46 -10.95
C PHE A 280 36.53 -12.52 -10.42
N SER A 281 36.30 -12.90 -9.16
CA SER A 281 34.94 -13.06 -8.66
C SER A 281 34.26 -11.69 -8.53
N GLU A 282 33.10 -11.57 -9.17
CA GLU A 282 32.20 -10.42 -9.13
C GLU A 282 31.15 -10.56 -8.01
N ASP A 283 31.22 -11.64 -7.23
CA ASP A 283 30.39 -11.83 -6.05
C ASP A 283 30.78 -10.84 -4.92
N PRO A 284 29.85 -9.99 -4.45
CA PRO A 284 30.13 -9.05 -3.37
C PRO A 284 30.55 -9.74 -2.06
N GLY A 285 30.14 -10.98 -1.81
CA GLY A 285 30.54 -11.72 -0.61
C GLY A 285 31.98 -12.23 -0.61
N ASN A 286 32.72 -12.08 -1.73
CA ASN A 286 34.16 -12.35 -1.77
C ASN A 286 35.00 -11.32 -0.99
N LYS A 287 34.38 -10.24 -0.51
CA LYS A 287 34.99 -9.26 0.41
C LYS A 287 34.12 -9.14 1.65
N ASP A 288 34.75 -9.12 2.83
CA ASP A 288 34.03 -8.83 4.06
C ASP A 288 33.66 -7.34 4.17
N SER A 289 32.94 -6.96 5.22
CA SER A 289 32.55 -5.57 5.49
C SER A 289 33.74 -4.62 5.74
N LYS A 290 34.95 -5.15 5.93
CA LYS A 290 36.21 -4.41 6.08
C LYS A 290 37.04 -4.40 4.79
N GLY A 291 36.52 -4.99 3.70
CA GLY A 291 37.17 -5.06 2.40
C GLY A 291 38.22 -6.19 2.28
N VAL A 292 38.29 -7.11 3.24
CA VAL A 292 39.23 -8.23 3.22
C VAL A 292 38.74 -9.32 2.28
N GLN A 293 39.59 -9.66 1.32
CA GLN A 293 39.40 -10.74 0.35
C GLN A 293 39.26 -12.12 1.03
N GLN A 294 38.23 -12.88 0.67
CA GLN A 294 37.89 -14.19 1.26
C GLN A 294 38.35 -15.38 0.39
N GLY A 295 38.84 -15.13 -0.82
CA GLY A 295 39.21 -16.19 -1.77
C GLY A 295 38.02 -17.03 -2.20
N GLY A 296 36.85 -16.41 -2.29
CA GLY A 296 35.58 -17.03 -2.67
C GLY A 296 35.03 -17.99 -1.61
N PHE A 297 35.55 -17.97 -0.38
CA PHE A 297 35.22 -18.97 0.63
C PHE A 297 33.89 -18.70 1.35
N TYR A 298 33.04 -19.72 1.35
CA TYR A 298 31.77 -19.75 2.05
C TYR A 298 31.74 -20.97 2.98
N PRO A 299 31.92 -20.77 4.30
CA PRO A 299 31.91 -21.85 5.27
C PRO A 299 30.51 -22.18 5.77
N ASN A 300 30.31 -23.42 6.21
CA ASN A 300 29.16 -23.92 6.95
C ASN A 300 27.80 -23.68 6.24
N ASN A 301 27.75 -23.86 4.92
CA ASN A 301 26.49 -23.72 4.19
C ASN A 301 25.59 -24.92 4.52
N ALA A 302 24.41 -24.64 5.06
CA ALA A 302 23.38 -25.65 5.23
C ALA A 302 22.62 -25.87 3.92
N LYS A 303 22.07 -27.08 3.74
CA LYS A 303 21.20 -27.40 2.61
C LYS A 303 20.03 -26.40 2.50
N GLY A 304 19.75 -25.91 1.29
CA GLY A 304 18.72 -24.92 0.97
C GLY A 304 19.14 -23.46 1.21
N LYS A 305 20.42 -23.18 1.53
CA LYS A 305 20.92 -21.80 1.69
C LYS A 305 21.43 -21.17 0.40
N MET A 306 21.81 -21.98 -0.58
CA MET A 306 22.25 -21.53 -1.90
C MET A 306 21.15 -21.77 -2.94
N VAL A 307 21.26 -21.11 -4.10
CA VAL A 307 20.34 -21.36 -5.21
C VAL A 307 20.43 -22.82 -5.68
N PRO A 308 19.31 -23.43 -6.12
CA PRO A 308 19.24 -24.87 -6.36
C PRO A 308 20.32 -25.43 -7.28
N GLU A 309 20.66 -24.72 -8.34
CA GLU A 309 21.66 -25.14 -9.34
C GLU A 309 23.08 -25.15 -8.75
N PHE A 310 23.40 -24.13 -7.94
CA PHE A 310 24.69 -24.03 -7.25
C PHE A 310 24.84 -25.15 -6.22
N GLU A 311 23.81 -25.35 -5.38
CA GLU A 311 23.84 -26.36 -4.33
C GLU A 311 23.95 -27.77 -4.92
N ALA A 312 23.16 -28.07 -5.96
CA ALA A 312 23.22 -29.37 -6.63
C ALA A 312 24.62 -29.65 -7.19
N ALA A 313 25.26 -28.65 -7.81
CA ALA A 313 26.61 -28.79 -8.33
C ALA A 313 27.65 -28.95 -7.22
N ALA A 314 27.57 -28.16 -6.15
CA ALA A 314 28.49 -28.24 -5.01
C ALA A 314 28.45 -29.61 -4.31
N LEU A 315 27.24 -30.13 -4.07
CA LEU A 315 27.03 -31.41 -3.37
C LEU A 315 27.38 -32.64 -4.23
N ALA A 316 27.44 -32.49 -5.56
CA ALA A 316 27.89 -33.54 -6.46
C ALA A 316 29.42 -33.75 -6.46
N LEU A 317 30.18 -32.82 -5.86
CA LEU A 317 31.64 -32.87 -5.80
C LEU A 317 32.14 -33.68 -4.60
N GLU A 318 33.36 -34.18 -4.73
CA GLU A 318 34.17 -34.65 -3.60
C GLU A 318 35.06 -33.52 -3.05
N PRO A 319 35.41 -33.54 -1.75
CA PRO A 319 36.30 -32.55 -1.16
C PRO A 319 37.60 -32.39 -1.97
N GLY A 320 37.94 -31.14 -2.27
CA GLY A 320 39.06 -30.75 -3.13
C GLY A 320 38.73 -30.68 -4.64
N GLN A 321 37.58 -31.19 -5.09
CA GLN A 321 37.19 -31.15 -6.50
C GLN A 321 36.63 -29.79 -6.90
N ILE A 322 36.90 -29.44 -8.16
CA ILE A 322 36.33 -28.28 -8.87
C ILE A 322 35.22 -28.79 -9.79
N SER A 323 34.18 -27.98 -10.01
CA SER A 323 33.08 -28.31 -10.91
C SER A 323 33.60 -28.69 -12.30
N PRO A 324 33.11 -29.79 -12.90
CA PRO A 324 33.57 -30.24 -14.21
C PRO A 324 33.14 -29.29 -15.33
N GLU A 325 32.09 -28.51 -15.13
CA GLU A 325 31.57 -27.51 -16.07
C GLU A 325 31.22 -26.21 -15.32
N LEU A 326 30.96 -25.15 -16.07
CA LEU A 326 30.40 -23.91 -15.51
C LEU A 326 28.98 -24.19 -15.01
N VAL A 327 28.68 -23.69 -13.83
CA VAL A 327 27.34 -23.80 -13.24
C VAL A 327 26.60 -22.49 -13.49
N GLN A 328 25.56 -22.53 -14.31
CA GLN A 328 24.75 -21.35 -14.61
C GLN A 328 23.63 -21.19 -13.58
N THR A 329 23.46 -19.97 -13.09
CA THR A 329 22.37 -19.54 -12.20
C THR A 329 21.80 -18.22 -12.68
N ASP A 330 20.75 -17.72 -12.03
CA ASP A 330 20.21 -16.37 -12.25
C ASP A 330 21.24 -15.24 -12.00
N TYR A 331 22.27 -15.49 -11.18
CA TYR A 331 23.33 -14.52 -10.91
C TYR A 331 24.44 -14.52 -11.96
N GLY A 332 24.60 -15.60 -12.71
CA GLY A 332 25.66 -15.76 -13.72
C GLY A 332 26.34 -17.12 -13.68
N PHE A 333 27.60 -17.16 -14.10
CA PHE A 333 28.40 -18.38 -14.20
C PHE A 333 29.26 -18.57 -12.96
N HIS A 334 29.10 -19.73 -12.34
CA HIS A 334 29.84 -20.13 -11.15
C HIS A 334 30.88 -21.19 -11.49
N ILE A 335 32.06 -21.02 -10.92
CA ILE A 335 33.08 -22.07 -10.80
C ILE A 335 33.11 -22.45 -9.34
N ILE A 336 32.86 -23.72 -9.04
CA ILE A 336 32.66 -24.17 -7.65
C ILE A 336 33.78 -25.13 -7.29
N LYS A 337 34.37 -24.97 -6.10
CA LYS A 337 35.27 -25.94 -5.49
C LYS A 337 34.70 -26.35 -4.14
N LEU A 338 34.54 -27.65 -3.93
CA LEU A 338 34.15 -28.15 -2.62
C LEU A 338 35.37 -28.26 -1.73
N GLU A 339 35.36 -27.64 -0.55
CA GLU A 339 36.44 -27.76 0.44
C GLU A 339 36.14 -28.88 1.43
N LYS A 340 34.88 -28.98 1.88
CA LYS A 340 34.44 -29.97 2.86
C LYS A 340 32.95 -30.26 2.72
N LYS A 341 32.52 -31.49 3.03
CA LYS A 341 31.12 -31.86 3.28
C LYS A 341 31.03 -32.74 4.53
N GLY A 342 30.00 -32.55 5.34
CA GLY A 342 29.76 -33.38 6.53
C GLY A 342 28.61 -32.87 7.39
N ASP A 343 28.22 -33.66 8.38
CA ASP A 343 27.12 -33.29 9.28
C ASP A 343 27.60 -32.30 10.36
N ASP A 344 26.80 -31.27 10.60
CA ASP A 344 27.00 -30.37 11.73
C ASP A 344 26.81 -31.16 13.05
N PRO A 345 27.80 -31.13 13.96
CA PRO A 345 27.80 -31.99 15.14
C PRO A 345 26.73 -31.62 16.19
N ASN A 346 26.11 -30.44 16.09
CA ASN A 346 25.08 -29.99 17.02
C ASN A 346 23.66 -30.22 16.48
N THR A 347 23.49 -30.18 15.16
CA THR A 347 22.18 -30.22 14.50
C THR A 347 21.95 -31.47 13.66
N ASN A 348 22.99 -32.29 13.42
CA ASN A 348 23.01 -33.40 12.45
C ASN A 348 22.54 -32.98 11.04
N GLN A 349 22.62 -31.70 10.72
CA GLN A 349 22.29 -31.20 9.39
C GLN A 349 23.52 -31.29 8.48
N LEU A 350 23.34 -31.76 7.25
CA LEU A 350 24.42 -31.73 6.26
C LEU A 350 24.85 -30.28 6.00
N THR A 351 26.15 -30.04 6.17
CA THR A 351 26.81 -28.76 5.88
C THR A 351 27.96 -28.96 4.90
N TYR A 352 28.29 -27.91 4.16
CA TYR A 352 29.39 -27.92 3.22
C TYR A 352 30.11 -26.58 3.16
N ASP A 353 31.44 -26.65 3.03
CA ASP A 353 32.31 -25.51 2.81
C ASP A 353 32.69 -25.49 1.33
N VAL A 354 32.54 -24.34 0.67
CA VAL A 354 32.89 -24.18 -0.75
C VAL A 354 33.74 -22.95 -0.95
N ARG A 355 34.54 -22.98 -2.01
CA ARG A 355 34.98 -21.76 -2.69
C ARG A 355 34.23 -21.61 -3.99
N HIS A 356 33.91 -20.37 -4.38
CA HIS A 356 33.39 -20.13 -5.71
C HIS A 356 33.92 -18.84 -6.34
N ILE A 357 33.85 -18.81 -7.67
CA ILE A 357 34.11 -17.62 -8.49
C ILE A 357 32.83 -17.36 -9.28
N LEU A 358 32.24 -16.20 -9.10
CA LEU A 358 31.08 -15.75 -9.86
C LEU A 358 31.54 -14.77 -10.95
N ILE A 359 31.20 -15.07 -12.20
CA ILE A 359 31.14 -14.07 -13.26
C ILE A 359 29.68 -13.67 -13.43
N SER A 360 29.35 -12.48 -12.91
CA SER A 360 27.99 -11.96 -12.81
C SER A 360 27.42 -11.71 -14.20
N THR A 361 26.24 -12.24 -14.49
CA THR A 361 25.44 -11.83 -15.66
C THR A 361 24.36 -10.82 -15.25
N GLY A 362 24.49 -10.24 -14.06
CA GLY A 362 23.59 -9.23 -13.55
C GLY A 362 23.61 -7.97 -14.41
N VAL A 363 22.46 -7.30 -14.45
CA VAL A 363 22.28 -6.01 -15.12
C VAL A 363 22.10 -4.95 -14.05
N LYS A 364 22.88 -3.87 -14.18
CA LYS A 364 22.69 -2.67 -13.37
C LYS A 364 21.63 -1.81 -14.03
N ASP A 365 20.55 -1.56 -13.29
CA ASP A 365 19.43 -0.76 -13.78
C ASP A 365 19.86 0.70 -14.00
N PRO A 366 19.83 1.24 -15.24
CA PRO A 366 20.19 2.64 -15.50
C PRO A 366 19.29 3.64 -14.77
N GLU A 367 18.04 3.27 -14.49
CA GLU A 367 17.09 4.10 -13.74
C GLU A 367 17.29 4.01 -12.22
N SER A 368 18.08 3.04 -11.75
CA SER A 368 18.46 2.87 -10.36
C SER A 368 19.99 2.78 -10.22
N PRO A 369 20.72 3.90 -10.42
CA PRO A 369 22.19 3.90 -10.46
C PRO A 369 22.85 3.51 -9.13
N PHE A 370 22.10 3.62 -8.02
CA PHE A 370 22.51 3.19 -6.68
C PHE A 370 22.00 1.79 -6.32
N GLY A 371 21.16 1.20 -7.16
CA GLY A 371 20.71 -0.18 -7.03
C GLY A 371 21.85 -1.17 -7.31
N GLY A 372 21.76 -2.33 -6.65
CA GLY A 372 22.62 -3.48 -6.97
C GLY A 372 22.31 -4.07 -8.33
N GLU A 373 23.20 -4.92 -8.84
CA GLU A 373 22.92 -5.72 -10.03
C GLU A 373 21.77 -6.69 -9.76
N LYS A 374 20.91 -6.87 -10.76
CA LYS A 374 19.80 -7.84 -10.72
C LYS A 374 20.06 -8.95 -11.72
N PRO A 375 19.63 -10.20 -11.45
CA PRO A 375 19.53 -11.23 -12.48
C PRO A 375 18.87 -10.71 -13.75
N ILE A 376 19.46 -11.03 -14.91
CA ILE A 376 19.02 -10.48 -16.19
C ILE A 376 17.53 -10.73 -16.47
N LYS A 377 17.05 -11.95 -16.19
CA LYS A 377 15.64 -12.30 -16.37
C LYS A 377 14.73 -11.48 -15.47
N MET A 378 15.15 -11.24 -14.22
CA MET A 378 14.41 -10.41 -13.28
C MET A 378 14.39 -8.94 -13.72
N TYR A 379 15.52 -8.41 -14.19
CA TYR A 379 15.61 -7.06 -14.74
C TYR A 379 14.68 -6.89 -15.94
N VAL A 380 14.79 -7.77 -16.94
CA VAL A 380 13.97 -7.74 -18.16
C VAL A 380 12.50 -7.91 -17.83
N LYS A 381 12.15 -8.83 -16.93
CA LYS A 381 10.76 -9.02 -16.50
C LYS A 381 10.17 -7.75 -15.90
N GLN A 382 10.86 -7.14 -14.93
CA GLN A 382 10.42 -5.89 -14.29
C GLN A 382 10.32 -4.74 -15.29
N LYS A 383 11.27 -4.65 -16.21
CA LYS A 383 11.26 -3.64 -17.27
C LYS A 383 10.03 -3.79 -18.17
N LEU A 384 9.77 -5.00 -18.67
CA LEU A 384 8.61 -5.28 -19.52
C LEU A 384 7.28 -5.09 -18.76
N GLU A 385 7.22 -5.44 -17.48
CA GLU A 385 6.03 -5.22 -16.64
C GLU A 385 5.75 -3.71 -16.52
N LYS A 386 6.78 -2.91 -16.22
CA LYS A 386 6.69 -1.45 -16.16
C LYS A 386 6.29 -0.83 -17.50
N GLU A 387 6.89 -1.28 -18.61
CA GLU A 387 6.55 -0.80 -19.95
C GLU A 387 5.08 -1.09 -20.29
N ARG A 388 4.58 -2.30 -19.98
CA ARG A 388 3.17 -2.67 -20.17
C ARG A 388 2.24 -1.86 -19.28
N GLU A 389 2.62 -1.61 -18.02
CA GLU A 389 1.87 -0.75 -17.11
C GLU A 389 1.75 0.69 -17.65
N ASP A 390 2.87 1.27 -18.11
CA ASP A 390 2.93 2.63 -18.66
C ASP A 390 2.12 2.76 -19.96
N GLU A 391 2.21 1.78 -20.86
CA GLU A 391 1.41 1.73 -22.09
C GLU A 391 -0.08 1.61 -21.78
N THR A 392 -0.44 0.68 -20.90
CA THR A 392 -1.83 0.49 -20.46
C THR A 392 -2.39 1.76 -19.83
N LEU A 393 -1.61 2.44 -18.98
CA LEU A 393 -2.02 3.70 -18.38
C LEU A 393 -2.32 4.77 -19.45
N LYS A 394 -1.42 4.94 -20.42
CA LYS A 394 -1.61 5.90 -21.53
C LYS A 394 -2.86 5.58 -22.34
N GLU A 395 -3.08 4.30 -22.65
CA GLU A 395 -4.28 3.85 -23.36
C GLU A 395 -5.55 4.13 -22.55
N LEU A 396 -5.56 3.85 -21.25
CA LEU A 396 -6.71 4.07 -20.38
C LEU A 396 -7.06 5.55 -20.28
N VAL A 397 -6.06 6.42 -20.10
CA VAL A 397 -6.26 7.88 -20.05
C VAL A 397 -6.83 8.38 -21.37
N ALA A 398 -6.26 7.96 -22.51
CA ALA A 398 -6.72 8.36 -23.83
C ALA A 398 -8.15 7.85 -24.14
N LYS A 399 -8.43 6.58 -23.83
CA LYS A 399 -9.71 5.92 -24.09
C LYS A 399 -10.86 6.50 -23.27
N ASN A 400 -10.60 6.91 -22.03
CA ASN A 400 -11.63 7.40 -21.12
C ASN A 400 -11.89 8.91 -21.23
N ASN A 401 -11.18 9.63 -22.11
CA ASN A 401 -11.34 11.07 -22.33
C ASN A 401 -11.26 11.89 -21.02
N VAL A 402 -10.29 11.55 -20.17
CA VAL A 402 -10.19 12.16 -18.84
C VAL A 402 -9.89 13.65 -18.95
N THR A 403 -10.72 14.48 -18.33
CA THR A 403 -10.60 15.95 -18.38
C THR A 403 -10.40 16.51 -16.98
N VAL A 404 -9.22 17.07 -16.71
CA VAL A 404 -8.91 17.80 -15.48
C VAL A 404 -8.25 19.12 -15.89
N PRO A 405 -8.69 20.28 -15.37
CA PRO A 405 -8.05 21.56 -15.65
C PRO A 405 -6.58 21.54 -15.21
N ASP A 406 -5.69 21.89 -16.13
CA ASP A 406 -4.25 21.95 -15.87
C ASP A 406 -3.85 23.30 -15.21
N ASP A 407 -4.70 24.31 -15.32
CA ASP A 407 -4.47 25.71 -14.96
C ASP A 407 -5.22 26.14 -13.68
N PHE A 408 -5.09 25.36 -12.60
CA PHE A 408 -5.63 25.76 -11.30
C PHE A 408 -4.67 26.63 -10.49
N ASN A 409 -5.22 27.63 -9.80
CA ASN A 409 -4.47 28.53 -8.94
C ASN A 409 -4.27 27.90 -7.56
N ILE A 410 -3.03 27.92 -7.06
CA ILE A 410 -2.72 27.54 -5.69
C ILE A 410 -2.56 28.84 -4.91
N PRO A 411 -3.39 29.12 -3.89
CA PRO A 411 -3.26 30.34 -3.12
C PRO A 411 -1.90 30.37 -2.40
N GLU A 412 -1.25 31.54 -2.39
CA GLU A 412 -0.04 31.72 -1.60
C GLU A 412 -0.37 31.56 -0.11
N ILE A 413 0.32 30.64 0.55
CA ILE A 413 0.22 30.41 2.00
C ILE A 413 1.44 31.03 2.67
N SER A 414 1.21 31.97 3.60
CA SER A 414 2.28 32.67 4.30
C SER A 414 2.99 31.79 5.33
N ASP A 415 4.21 32.17 5.71
CA ASP A 415 4.96 31.48 6.77
C ASP A 415 4.26 31.55 8.13
N GLU A 416 3.57 32.66 8.41
CA GLU A 416 2.75 32.82 9.60
C GLU A 416 1.57 31.85 9.60
N GLN A 417 0.86 31.71 8.48
CA GLN A 417 -0.26 30.77 8.35
C GLN A 417 0.19 29.31 8.53
N VAL A 418 1.36 28.96 8.01
CA VAL A 418 1.97 27.64 8.24
C VAL A 418 2.31 27.44 9.71
N LYS A 419 2.94 28.42 10.37
CA LYS A 419 3.30 28.33 11.79
C LYS A 419 2.07 28.21 12.68
N GLU A 420 1.02 28.97 12.39
CA GLU A 420 -0.25 28.93 13.12
C GLU A 420 -0.93 27.57 12.96
N ALA A 421 -0.96 27.02 11.74
CA ALA A 421 -1.52 25.70 11.49
C ALA A 421 -0.73 24.58 12.19
N MET A 422 0.60 24.61 12.14
CA MET A 422 1.44 23.65 12.86
C MET A 422 1.23 23.74 14.37
N LYS A 423 1.11 24.95 14.92
CA LYS A 423 0.82 25.17 16.34
C LYS A 423 -0.53 24.58 16.74
N LYS A 424 -1.57 24.89 15.95
CA LYS A 424 -2.93 24.37 16.17
C LYS A 424 -2.97 22.85 16.08
N GLN A 425 -2.30 22.26 15.09
CA GLN A 425 -2.21 20.80 14.97
C GLN A 425 -1.53 20.15 16.18
N GLY A 426 -0.49 20.77 16.72
CA GLY A 426 0.14 20.33 17.97
C GLY A 426 -0.82 20.41 19.17
N GLU A 427 -1.52 21.53 19.32
CA GLU A 427 -2.54 21.74 20.37
C GLU A 427 -3.71 20.75 20.26
N ASP A 428 -4.13 20.42 19.03
CA ASP A 428 -5.21 19.47 18.77
C ASP A 428 -4.78 18.04 19.14
N LEU A 429 -3.54 17.65 18.84
CA LEU A 429 -2.98 16.35 19.23
C LEU A 429 -2.88 16.22 20.76
N ASP A 430 -2.44 17.27 21.45
CA ASP A 430 -2.38 17.29 22.91
C ASP A 430 -3.78 17.19 23.54
N GLN A 431 -4.80 17.84 22.95
CA GLN A 431 -6.19 17.77 23.40
C GLN A 431 -6.84 16.41 23.18
N ILE A 432 -6.54 15.75 22.06
CA ILE A 432 -7.03 14.39 21.79
C ILE A 432 -6.41 13.41 22.81
N GLN A 433 -5.12 13.54 23.13
CA GLN A 433 -4.45 12.69 24.12
C GLN A 433 -4.95 12.88 25.54
N THR A 434 -5.50 14.07 25.86
CA THR A 434 -5.96 14.43 27.21
C THR A 434 -7.48 14.31 27.39
N SER A 435 -8.24 14.00 26.34
CA SER A 435 -9.70 13.82 26.42
C SER A 435 -10.12 12.44 26.95
N PRO A 436 -11.19 12.33 27.77
CA PRO A 436 -11.68 11.04 28.25
C PRO A 436 -12.29 10.26 27.08
N GLY A 437 -11.60 9.20 26.63
CA GLY A 437 -12.00 8.39 25.47
C GLY A 437 -10.92 8.18 24.39
N GLY A 438 -9.71 8.71 24.58
CA GLY A 438 -8.55 8.29 23.76
C GLY A 438 -8.22 6.80 23.98
N PRO A 439 -7.61 6.10 23.00
CA PRO A 439 -7.09 4.76 23.23
C PRO A 439 -6.09 4.83 24.38
N ASP A 440 -6.28 3.98 25.40
CA ASP A 440 -5.33 3.81 26.51
C ASP A 440 -4.02 3.26 25.95
N THR A 441 -3.17 4.15 25.44
CA THR A 441 -1.77 3.81 25.21
C THR A 441 -1.15 3.75 26.59
N GLY A 442 -1.21 2.57 27.19
CA GLY A 442 -0.56 2.25 28.45
C GLY A 442 0.87 2.77 28.43
N ASP A 443 1.06 3.90 29.08
CA ASP A 443 2.34 4.57 29.25
C ASP A 443 3.12 3.75 30.30
N ASP A 444 3.62 2.57 29.92
CA ASP A 444 4.69 1.89 30.66
C ASP A 444 5.99 2.66 30.42
N LYS A 445 6.03 3.88 30.94
CA LYS A 445 7.26 4.60 31.23
C LYS A 445 7.86 3.95 32.46
N GLY A 446 8.57 2.85 32.23
CA GLY A 446 9.52 2.28 33.16
C GLY A 446 10.49 3.37 33.63
N LYS A 447 10.16 4.00 34.76
CA LYS A 447 11.11 4.79 35.56
C LYS A 447 12.17 3.83 36.06
N PRO A 448 13.48 4.06 35.81
CA PRO A 448 14.50 3.33 36.52
C PRO A 448 14.45 3.75 37.99
N ASP A 449 14.07 2.80 38.85
CA ASP A 449 14.05 2.96 40.29
C ASP A 449 15.49 3.11 40.80
N ALA A 450 15.88 4.36 41.07
CA ALA A 450 17.14 4.69 41.72
C ALA A 450 16.98 4.53 43.24
N THR A 451 16.84 3.29 43.71
CA THR A 451 16.99 2.96 45.12
C THR A 451 18.48 2.88 45.46
N LYS A 452 18.95 3.94 46.13
CA LYS A 452 20.25 4.01 46.79
C LYS A 452 20.35 2.92 47.86
N ASP A 453 21.05 1.84 47.56
CA ASP A 453 21.56 0.94 48.59
C ASP A 453 22.80 1.57 49.24
N LYS A 454 22.60 2.14 50.44
CA LYS A 454 23.66 2.61 51.33
C LYS A 454 23.96 1.50 52.33
N THR A 455 24.91 0.63 52.00
CA THR A 455 25.58 -0.20 53.00
C THR A 455 27.09 -0.21 52.76
N ALA A 456 27.79 0.70 53.45
CA ALA A 456 29.24 0.63 53.62
C ALA A 456 29.55 -0.04 54.98
N PRO A 457 30.37 -1.10 55.04
CA PRO A 457 30.92 -1.57 56.30
C PRO A 457 32.23 -0.84 56.63
N LYS A 458 32.31 -0.40 57.89
CA LYS A 458 33.46 0.22 58.55
C LYS A 458 34.73 -0.65 58.43
N LYS A 459 35.86 -0.01 58.09
CA LYS A 459 37.21 -0.51 58.45
C LYS A 459 37.77 0.30 59.63
N LYS A 460 37.97 -0.37 60.77
CA LYS A 460 39.04 -0.18 61.77
C LYS A 460 39.10 -1.49 62.56
N GLY A 461 40.19 -2.23 62.72
CA GLY A 461 41.57 -2.10 62.30
C GLY A 461 42.36 -3.19 63.04
N LYS A 462 43.43 -3.69 62.43
CA LYS A 462 44.73 -4.02 63.01
C LYS A 462 45.62 -4.59 61.93
#